data_AF-A0A1A7ZB20-F1
#
_entry.id   AF-A0A1A7ZB20-F1
#
_cell.length_a   1.000
_cell.length_b   1.000
_cell.length_c   1.000
_cell.angle_alpha   90.00
_cell.angle_beta   90.00
_cell.angle_gamma   90.00
#
_symmetry.space_group_name_H-M   'P 1'
#
loop_
_entity.id
_entity.type
_entity.pdbx_description
1 polymer ?
#
loop_
_entity_poly.entity_id
_entity_poly.type
_entity_poly.pdbx_seq_one_letter_code
_entity_poly.pdbx_strand_id
1 'polypeptide(L)'
;WGGCVSDKQLTAESGFYDLLQVHDEILADCGFIIRDELVLRGATLRIPHFTKGRKQLPAQEVETSRRLSNVRIHIERVIGR
;
A
#
# COMPACT_ATOMS: atom_id res chain seq x y z
N TRP A 1 -13.40 7.83 16.33
CA TRP A 1 -12.26 8.49 15.67
C TRP A 1 -12.78 9.66 14.85
N GLY A 2 -12.61 10.89 15.35
CA GLY A 2 -13.13 12.09 14.68
C GLY A 2 -12.13 12.65 13.68
N GLY A 3 -12.13 12.13 12.44
CA GLY A 3 -11.59 12.74 11.20
C GLY A 3 -10.13 13.22 11.11
N CYS A 4 -9.40 13.39 12.21
CA CYS A 4 -8.08 14.02 12.28
C CYS A 4 -6.96 13.04 12.65
N VAL A 5 -7.27 11.75 12.75
CA VAL A 5 -6.26 10.74 13.10
C VAL A 5 -5.56 10.29 11.83
N SER A 6 -4.24 10.38 11.83
CA SER A 6 -3.44 9.93 10.69
C SER A 6 -3.59 8.43 10.50
N ASP A 7 -3.59 8.02 9.24
CA ASP A 7 -3.57 6.63 8.82
C ASP A 7 -2.49 5.79 9.53
N LYS A 8 -1.30 6.39 9.73
CA LYS A 8 -0.19 5.79 10.47
C LYS A 8 -0.55 5.50 11.93
N GLN A 9 -1.16 6.46 12.61
CA GLN A 9 -1.58 6.29 14.00
C GLN A 9 -2.68 5.23 14.11
N LEU A 10 -3.66 5.26 13.22
CA LEU A 10 -4.73 4.27 13.19
C LEU A 10 -4.20 2.85 12.95
N THR A 11 -3.21 2.71 12.07
CA THR A 11 -2.55 1.42 11.79
C THR A 11 -1.73 0.93 12.99
N ALA A 12 -1.11 1.84 13.75
CA ALA A 12 -0.39 1.48 14.98
C ALA A 12 -1.33 1.02 16.09
N GLU A 13 -2.47 1.69 16.24
CA GLU A 13 -3.43 1.41 17.32
C GLU A 13 -4.38 0.24 16.97
N SER A 14 -4.48 -0.17 15.71
CA SER A 14 -5.34 -1.27 15.27
C SER A 14 -4.76 -2.67 15.53
N GLY A 15 -3.49 -2.77 15.93
CA GLY A 15 -2.78 -4.06 16.04
C GLY A 15 -2.41 -4.68 14.69
N PHE A 16 -2.58 -3.95 13.58
CA PHE A 16 -2.25 -4.44 12.23
C PHE A 16 -0.83 -4.98 12.13
N TYR A 17 0.13 -4.28 12.74
CA TYR A 17 1.54 -4.68 12.66
C TYR A 17 1.81 -6.04 13.31
N ASP A 18 1.01 -6.46 14.30
CA ASP A 18 1.17 -7.73 15.02
C ASP A 18 0.71 -8.94 14.19
N LEU A 19 -0.02 -8.69 13.09
CA LEU A 19 -0.41 -9.70 12.14
C LEU A 19 0.66 -9.97 11.07
N LEU A 20 1.66 -9.08 10.96
CA LEU A 20 2.67 -9.15 9.91
C LEU A 20 3.70 -10.24 10.17
N GLN A 21 4.02 -10.97 9.11
CA GLN A 21 5.12 -11.92 9.07
C GLN A 21 6.26 -11.40 8.22
N VAL A 22 7.46 -11.93 8.47
CA VAL A 22 8.64 -11.62 7.67
C VAL A 22 8.37 -12.07 6.23
N HIS A 23 8.70 -11.21 5.27
CA HIS A 23 8.46 -11.35 3.83
C HIS A 23 7.04 -11.05 3.32
N ASP A 24 6.14 -10.54 4.16
CA ASP A 24 4.84 -10.08 3.69
C ASP A 24 4.95 -8.86 2.76
N GLU A 25 4.10 -8.82 1.73
CA GLU A 25 3.90 -7.65 0.87
C GLU A 25 2.58 -6.95 1.20
N ILE A 26 2.67 -5.69 1.62
CA ILE A 26 1.52 -4.88 2.02
C ILE A 26 1.21 -3.87 0.92
N LEU A 27 -0.02 -3.89 0.42
CA LEU A 27 -0.51 -2.90 -0.53
C LEU A 27 -1.18 -1.74 0.24
N ALA A 28 -0.76 -0.51 -0.01
CA ALA A 28 -1.37 0.67 0.59
C ALA A 28 -1.69 1.75 -0.45
N ASP A 29 -2.66 2.60 -0.11
CA ASP A 29 -3.02 3.75 -0.93
C ASP A 29 -1.94 4.83 -0.95
N CYS A 30 -1.97 5.65 -2.00
CA CYS A 30 -1.01 6.73 -2.16
C CYS A 30 -1.13 7.74 -1.01
N GLY A 31 -0.02 7.99 -0.32
CA GLY A 31 0.03 8.89 0.84
C GLY A 31 0.21 8.17 2.18
N PHE A 32 0.14 6.84 2.20
CA PHE A 32 0.46 6.06 3.39
C PHE A 32 1.97 6.05 3.67
N ILE A 33 2.37 6.59 4.83
CA ILE A 33 3.78 6.70 5.25
C ILE A 33 4.02 5.72 6.41
N ILE A 34 3.99 4.41 6.11
CA ILE A 34 4.24 3.33 7.09
C ILE A 34 5.44 2.44 6.72
N ARG A 35 6.24 2.88 5.75
CA ARG A 35 7.31 2.05 5.18
C ARG A 35 8.35 1.66 6.22
N ASP A 36 8.69 2.59 7.11
CA ASP A 36 9.75 2.37 8.09
C ASP A 36 9.31 1.34 9.16
N GLU A 37 8.04 1.38 9.56
CA GLU A 37 7.42 0.42 10.47
C GLU A 37 7.37 -0.99 9.88
N LEU A 38 7.07 -1.10 8.58
CA LEU A 38 7.03 -2.39 7.89
C LEU A 38 8.41 -3.00 7.75
N VAL A 39 9.43 -2.19 7.43
CA VAL A 39 10.82 -2.65 7.30
C VAL A 39 11.34 -3.22 8.62
N LEU A 40 10.98 -2.61 9.75
CA LEU A 40 11.34 -3.12 11.08
C LEU A 40 10.79 -4.53 11.36
N ARG A 41 9.68 -4.90 10.71
CA ARG A 41 9.07 -6.24 10.82
C ARG A 41 9.42 -7.18 9.66
N GLY A 42 10.28 -6.73 8.74
CA GLY A 42 10.68 -7.52 7.57
C GLY A 42 9.60 -7.61 6.48
N ALA A 43 8.62 -6.71 6.48
CA ALA A 43 7.57 -6.61 5.47
C ALA A 43 7.89 -5.50 4.45
N THR A 44 7.32 -5.63 3.24
CA THR A 44 7.56 -4.70 2.12
C THR A 44 6.29 -3.94 1.77
N LEU A 45 6.39 -2.61 1.64
CA LEU A 45 5.29 -1.76 1.20
C LEU A 45 5.26 -1.64 -0.33
N ARG A 46 4.11 -1.96 -0.93
CA ARG A 46 3.77 -1.75 -2.33
C ARG A 46 2.75 -0.63 -2.44
N ILE A 47 3.07 0.42 -3.20
CA ILE A 47 2.14 1.52 -3.49
C ILE A 47 1.90 1.53 -5.00
N PRO A 48 0.65 1.49 -5.48
CA PRO A 48 0.36 1.63 -6.90
C PRO A 48 0.93 2.95 -7.43
N HIS A 49 1.78 2.87 -8.46
CA HIS A 49 2.40 4.06 -9.05
C HIS A 49 1.37 4.93 -9.77
N PHE A 50 1.41 6.23 -9.50
CA PHE A 50 0.79 7.23 -10.36
C PHE A 50 1.85 7.80 -11.31
N THR A 51 1.47 8.06 -12.56
CA THR A 51 2.29 8.73 -13.60
C THR A 51 2.51 10.22 -13.27
N LYS A 52 2.82 10.58 -12.02
CA LYS A 52 2.96 11.97 -11.60
C LYS A 52 4.22 12.57 -12.24
N GLY A 53 4.05 13.31 -13.33
CA GLY A 53 5.10 14.10 -13.98
C GLY A 53 5.91 13.41 -15.09
N ARG A 54 5.62 12.15 -15.44
CA ARG A 54 6.26 11.46 -16.57
C ARG A 54 5.27 11.26 -17.72
N LYS A 55 5.64 11.70 -18.93
CA LYS A 55 4.82 11.53 -20.16
C LYS A 55 4.65 10.06 -20.56
N GLN A 56 5.65 9.23 -20.31
CA GLN A 56 5.64 7.78 -20.57
C GLN A 56 6.48 7.05 -19.51
N LEU A 57 6.02 5.87 -19.10
CA LEU A 57 6.78 4.93 -18.28
C LEU A 57 7.41 3.86 -19.20
N PRO A 58 8.60 3.34 -18.87
CA PRO A 58 9.17 2.20 -19.60
C PRO A 58 8.24 0.97 -19.50
N ALA A 59 8.25 0.11 -20.52
CA ALA A 59 7.30 -0.99 -20.66
C ALA A 59 7.21 -1.91 -19.42
N GLN A 60 8.33 -2.17 -18.76
CA GLN A 60 8.41 -2.98 -17.54
C GLN A 60 7.69 -2.31 -16.35
N GLU A 61 7.81 -0.99 -16.19
CA GLU A 61 7.11 -0.23 -15.15
C GLU A 61 5.60 -0.16 -15.45
N VAL A 62 5.21 -0.04 -16.72
CA VAL A 62 3.80 -0.09 -17.15
C VAL A 62 3.17 -1.43 -16.78
N GLU A 63 3.85 -2.54 -17.07
CA GLU A 63 3.32 -3.87 -16.76
C GLU A 63 3.20 -4.08 -15.24
N THR A 64 4.22 -3.67 -14.48
CA THR A 64 4.21 -3.76 -13.01
C THR A 64 3.09 -2.91 -12.42
N SER A 65 2.91 -1.68 -12.90
CA SER A 65 1.81 -0.81 -12.50
C SER A 65 0.45 -1.42 -12.84
N ARG A 66 0.29 -2.00 -14.03
CA ARG A 66 -0.97 -2.64 -14.45
C ARG A 66 -1.32 -3.82 -13.55
N ARG A 67 -0.33 -4.64 -13.19
CA ARG A 67 -0.52 -5.75 -12.23
C ARG A 67 -0.97 -5.23 -10.86
N LEU A 68 -0.30 -4.21 -10.32
CA LEU A 68 -0.70 -3.59 -9.05
C LEU A 68 -2.11 -2.98 -9.10
N SER A 69 -2.45 -2.27 -10.18
CA SER A 69 -3.79 -1.69 -10.35
C SER A 69 -4.88 -2.76 -10.40
N ASN A 70 -4.63 -3.90 -11.06
CA ASN A 70 -5.58 -5.01 -11.09
C ASN A 70 -5.80 -5.60 -9.69
N VAL A 71 -4.72 -5.78 -8.92
CA VAL A 71 -4.80 -6.25 -7.52
C VAL A 71 -5.59 -5.26 -6.67
N ARG A 72 -5.33 -3.96 -6.80
CA ARG A 72 -6.11 -2.92 -6.11
C ARG A 72 -7.60 -3.00 -6.44
N ILE A 73 -7.97 -3.07 -7.72
CA ILE A 73 -9.38 -3.19 -8.15
C ILE A 73 -10.02 -4.45 -7.55
N HIS A 74 -9.28 -5.56 -7.50
CA HIS A 74 -9.77 -6.79 -6.91
C HIS A 74 -10.02 -6.63 -5.41
N ILE A 75 -9.09 -6.03 -4.66
CA ILE A 75 -9.22 -5.76 -3.23
C ILE A 75 -10.40 -4.84 -2.95
N GLU A 76 -10.53 -3.73 -3.69
CA GLU A 76 -11.65 -2.78 -3.54
C GLU A 76 -13.01 -3.46 -3.78
N ARG A 77 -13.09 -4.38 -4.75
CA ARG A 77 -14.31 -5.18 -5.00
C ARG A 77 -14.63 -6.15 -3.87
N VAL A 78 -13.62 -6.71 -3.21
CA VAL A 78 -13.81 -7.66 -2.10
C VAL A 78 -14.21 -6.93 -0.82
N ILE A 79 -13.62 -5.76 -0.55
CA ILE A 79 -13.89 -4.94 0.65
C ILE A 79 -15.21 -4.16 0.52
N GLY A 80 -15.56 -3.69 -0.67
CA GLY A 80 -16.75 -2.86 -0.93
C GLY A 80 -18.08 -3.61 -0.95
N ARG A 81 -18.22 -4.72 -0.22
CA ARG A 81 -19.45 -5.50 -0.12
C ARG A 81 -19.90 -5.66 1.33
#